data_AF-A0A8H4SG40-F1
#
_entry.id   AF-A0A8H4SG40-F1
#
_cell.length_a   1.000
_cell.length_b   1.000
_cell.length_c   1.000
_cell.angle_alpha   90.00
_cell.angle_beta   90.00
_cell.angle_gamma   90.00
#
_symmetry.space_group_name_H-M   'P 1'
#
loop_
_entity.id
_entity.type
_entity.pdbx_description
1 polymer ?
#
loop_
_entity_poly.entity_id
_entity_poly.type
_entity_poly.pdbx_seq_one_letter_code
_entity_poly.pdbx_strand_id
1 'polypeptide(L)'
;MGWFSDDSDQAQAYNTYNGQQEHDPSAIHELIAGAASYEAAKAYENHVAQNGEPESHAKAKEILAGFAGAFVDREVESRGLDFFDKEKAKYQAREQVHDAYDNNGNQF
;
A
#
# COMPACT_ATOMS: atom_id res chain seq x y z
N MET A 1 15.36 2.13 8.17
CA MET A 1 14.94 1.11 7.21
C MET A 1 13.44 1.13 7.23
N GLY A 2 12.81 1.35 6.07
CA GLY A 2 11.35 1.36 6.00
C GLY A 2 10.76 -0.04 6.15
N TRP A 3 9.46 -0.13 6.40
CA TRP A 3 8.74 -1.40 6.60
C TRP A 3 8.80 -2.35 5.41
N PHE A 4 8.99 -1.79 4.21
CA PHE A 4 9.33 -2.54 3.02
C PHE A 4 10.76 -2.18 2.62
N SER A 5 11.60 -3.20 2.43
CA SER A 5 12.87 -3.01 1.76
C SER A 5 12.63 -2.59 0.30
N ASP A 6 13.56 -1.82 -0.27
CA ASP A 6 13.46 -1.40 -1.68
C ASP A 6 13.49 -2.59 -2.68
N ASP A 7 13.86 -3.78 -2.20
CA ASP A 7 13.86 -5.03 -2.94
C ASP A 7 12.59 -5.88 -2.75
N SER A 8 11.61 -5.44 -1.93
CA SER A 8 10.41 -6.22 -1.64
C SER A 8 9.47 -6.33 -2.86
N ASP A 9 8.60 -7.34 -2.86
CA ASP A 9 7.60 -7.52 -3.93
C ASP A 9 6.71 -6.27 -4.09
N GLN A 10 6.42 -5.56 -3.00
CA GLN A 10 5.65 -4.30 -3.00
C GLN A 10 6.43 -3.14 -3.64
N ALA A 11 7.74 -3.05 -3.38
CA ALA A 11 8.61 -2.05 -4.02
C ALA A 11 8.78 -2.35 -5.52
N GLN A 12 8.92 -3.63 -5.89
CA GLN A 12 8.95 -4.07 -7.28
C GLN A 12 7.62 -3.81 -7.99
N ALA A 13 6.50 -4.05 -7.32
CA ALA A 13 5.16 -3.74 -7.81
C ALA A 13 5.00 -2.24 -8.09
N TYR A 14 5.44 -1.38 -7.16
CA TYR A 14 5.46 0.07 -7.36
C TYR A 14 6.28 0.50 -8.57
N ASN A 15 7.50 -0.03 -8.71
CA ASN A 15 8.39 0.29 -9.82
C ASN A 15 7.83 -0.18 -11.17
N THR A 16 7.27 -1.39 -11.20
CA THR A 16 6.67 -1.99 -12.40
C THR A 16 5.41 -1.23 -12.81
N TYR A 17 4.55 -0.89 -11.85
CA TYR A 17 3.35 -0.10 -12.05
C TYR A 17 3.64 1.32 -12.59
N ASN A 18 4.76 1.92 -12.19
CA ASN A 18 5.21 3.21 -12.72
C ASN A 18 5.91 3.11 -14.07
N GLY A 19 6.49 1.97 -14.42
CA GLY A 19 7.32 1.79 -15.61
C GLY A 19 6.66 1.11 -16.80
N GLN A 20 5.58 0.34 -16.60
CA GLN A 20 4.97 -0.48 -17.66
C GLN A 20 3.44 -0.41 -17.66
N GLN A 21 2.88 -0.49 -18.87
CA GLN A 21 1.45 -0.65 -19.08
C GLN A 21 1.14 -2.15 -19.07
N GLU A 22 0.80 -2.69 -17.90
CA GLU A 22 0.28 -4.05 -17.77
C GLU A 22 -1.18 -4.06 -18.29
N HIS A 23 -1.56 -5.14 -18.99
CA HIS A 23 -2.87 -5.27 -19.63
C HIS A 23 -3.70 -6.41 -19.03
N ASP A 24 -3.10 -7.31 -18.25
CA ASP A 24 -3.84 -8.33 -17.51
C ASP A 24 -4.52 -7.71 -16.26
N PRO A 25 -5.87 -7.73 -16.16
CA PRO A 25 -6.57 -7.12 -15.04
C PRO A 25 -6.15 -7.65 -13.68
N SER A 26 -5.88 -8.96 -13.56
CA SER A 26 -5.51 -9.57 -12.28
C SER A 26 -4.08 -9.19 -11.89
N ALA A 27 -3.16 -9.15 -12.85
CA ALA A 27 -1.80 -8.68 -12.59
C ALA A 27 -1.79 -7.19 -12.20
N ILE A 28 -2.63 -6.36 -12.83
CA ILE A 28 -2.77 -4.94 -12.48
C ILE A 28 -3.33 -4.78 -11.06
N HIS A 29 -4.27 -5.62 -10.61
CA HIS A 29 -4.78 -5.62 -9.23
C HIS A 29 -3.66 -5.82 -8.22
N GLU A 30 -2.82 -6.84 -8.43
CA GLU A 30 -1.72 -7.14 -7.53
C GLU A 30 -0.63 -6.05 -7.56
N LEU A 31 -0.32 -5.53 -8.76
CA LEU A 31 0.65 -4.44 -8.91
C LEU A 31 0.19 -3.16 -8.20
N ILE A 32 -1.07 -2.77 -8.38
CA ILE A 32 -1.62 -1.58 -7.71
C ILE A 32 -1.74 -1.81 -6.22
N ALA A 33 -2.16 -3.00 -5.78
CA ALA A 33 -2.21 -3.33 -4.37
C ALA A 33 -0.83 -3.25 -3.71
N GLY A 34 0.19 -3.85 -4.32
CA GLY A 34 1.58 -3.78 -3.84
C GLY A 34 2.13 -2.36 -3.83
N ALA A 35 1.90 -1.60 -4.89
CA ALA A 35 2.27 -0.19 -4.97
C ALA A 35 1.61 0.64 -3.85
N ALA A 36 0.31 0.42 -3.62
CA ALA A 36 -0.45 1.08 -2.57
C ALA A 36 0.07 0.73 -1.18
N SER A 37 0.42 -0.53 -0.94
CA SER A 37 0.96 -0.96 0.35
C SER A 37 2.33 -0.34 0.62
N TYR A 38 3.22 -0.29 -0.38
CA TYR A 38 4.54 0.33 -0.26
C TYR A 38 4.45 1.83 0.07
N GLU A 39 3.61 2.57 -0.65
CA GLU A 39 3.37 3.99 -0.41
C GLU A 39 2.67 4.24 0.93
N ALA A 40 1.73 3.37 1.32
CA ALA A 40 1.06 3.46 2.61
C ALA A 40 2.02 3.32 3.80
N ALA A 41 2.97 2.39 3.73
CA ALA A 41 4.01 2.25 4.74
C ALA A 41 4.92 3.48 4.81
N LYS A 42 5.36 4.02 3.66
CA LYS A 42 6.14 5.27 3.64
C LYS A 42 5.38 6.45 4.22
N ALA A 43 4.11 6.60 3.86
CA ALA A 43 3.24 7.64 4.39
C ALA A 43 3.04 7.49 5.90
N TYR A 44 2.92 6.25 6.39
CA TYR A 44 2.85 5.96 7.81
C TYR A 44 4.15 6.29 8.55
N GLU A 45 5.32 5.91 8.04
CA GLU A 45 6.61 6.29 8.63
C GLU A 45 6.75 7.82 8.74
N ASN A 46 6.37 8.54 7.69
CA ASN A 46 6.35 10.00 7.71
C ASN A 46 5.35 10.55 8.75
N HIS A 47 4.18 9.93 8.88
CA HIS A 47 3.19 10.28 9.89
C HIS A 47 3.76 10.10 11.31
N VAL A 48 4.42 8.97 11.57
CA VAL A 48 5.08 8.68 12.86
C VAL A 48 6.21 9.66 13.14
N ALA A 49 7.05 9.96 12.14
CA ALA A 49 8.14 10.92 12.30
C ALA A 49 7.66 12.34 12.64
N GLN A 50 6.45 12.72 12.20
CA GLN A 50 5.89 14.06 12.42
C GLN A 50 4.98 14.15 13.66
N ASN A 51 4.22 13.09 13.95
CA ASN A 51 3.15 13.11 14.97
C ASN A 51 3.43 12.18 16.15
N GLY A 52 4.47 11.35 16.08
CA GLY A 52 4.72 10.26 17.01
C GLY A 52 3.96 8.99 16.63
N GLU A 53 4.26 7.91 17.36
CA GLU A 53 3.59 6.63 17.16
C GLU A 53 2.11 6.68 17.57
N PRO A 54 1.21 5.99 16.84
CA PRO A 54 -0.19 5.90 17.21
C PRO A 54 -0.37 5.19 18.56
N GLU A 55 -1.39 5.61 19.31
CA GLU A 55 -1.67 5.08 20.66
C GLU A 55 -2.00 3.57 20.70
N SER A 56 -2.31 2.96 19.55
CA SER A 56 -2.60 1.53 19.49
C SER A 56 -2.25 0.91 18.15
N HIS A 57 -1.97 -0.40 18.19
CA HIS A 57 -1.79 -1.24 17.02
C HIS A 57 -3.00 -1.21 16.06
N ALA A 58 -4.21 -1.15 16.60
CA ALA A 58 -5.42 -0.97 15.81
C ALA A 58 -5.42 0.39 15.07
N LYS A 59 -4.98 1.45 15.74
CA LYS A 59 -4.90 2.78 15.12
C LYS A 59 -3.85 2.84 14.03
N ALA A 60 -2.72 2.17 14.22
CA ALA A 60 -1.70 2.05 13.18
C ALA A 60 -2.25 1.37 11.92
N LYS A 61 -2.94 0.23 12.08
CA LYS A 61 -3.61 -0.48 10.98
C LYS A 61 -4.66 0.38 10.27
N GLU A 62 -5.47 1.14 11.01
CA GLU A 62 -6.44 2.06 10.41
C GLU A 62 -5.77 3.14 9.54
N ILE A 63 -4.68 3.74 10.02
CA ILE A 63 -3.96 4.80 9.29
C ILE A 63 -3.36 4.23 8.00
N LEU A 64 -2.73 3.06 8.07
CA LEU A 64 -2.17 2.37 6.91
C LEU A 64 -3.24 2.00 5.89
N ALA A 65 -4.34 1.40 6.35
CA ALA A 65 -5.47 1.03 5.50
C ALA A 65 -6.10 2.26 4.83
N GLY A 66 -6.06 3.41 5.52
CA GLY A 66 -6.46 4.71 5.00
C GLY A 66 -5.54 5.18 3.88
N PHE A 67 -4.22 5.17 4.10
CA PHE A 67 -3.24 5.56 3.08
C PHE A 67 -3.27 4.65 1.85
N ALA A 68 -3.33 3.33 2.05
CA ALA A 68 -3.39 2.37 0.95
C ALA A 68 -4.69 2.57 0.14
N GLY A 69 -5.82 2.77 0.82
CA GLY A 69 -7.09 3.05 0.16
C GLY A 69 -7.08 4.34 -0.65
N ALA A 70 -6.54 5.42 -0.08
CA ALA A 70 -6.41 6.72 -0.75
C ALA A 70 -5.49 6.65 -1.97
N PHE A 71 -4.42 5.86 -1.92
CA PHE A 71 -3.54 5.64 -3.06
C PHE A 71 -4.28 4.91 -4.20
N VAL A 72 -4.97 3.81 -3.89
CA VAL A 72 -5.76 3.07 -4.90
C VAL A 72 -6.83 3.96 -5.54
N ASP A 73 -7.58 4.72 -4.73
CA ASP A 73 -8.60 5.64 -5.26
C ASP A 73 -7.99 6.67 -6.21
N ARG A 74 -6.89 7.31 -5.80
CA ARG A 74 -6.17 8.29 -6.64
C ARG A 74 -5.69 7.68 -7.96
N GLU A 75 -5.10 6.49 -7.93
CA GLU A 75 -4.56 5.85 -9.14
C GLU A 75 -5.69 5.43 -10.10
N VAL A 76 -6.81 4.92 -9.57
CA VAL A 76 -7.97 4.56 -10.40
C VAL A 76 -8.62 5.80 -11.01
N GLU A 77 -8.79 6.87 -10.23
CA GLU A 77 -9.35 8.14 -10.71
C GLU A 77 -8.47 8.83 -11.74
N SER A 78 -7.15 8.84 -11.52
CA SER A 78 -6.21 9.55 -12.39
C SER A 78 -5.88 8.82 -13.69
N ARG A 79 -5.83 7.48 -13.65
CA ARG A 79 -5.49 6.66 -14.84
C ARG A 79 -6.70 6.09 -15.57
N GLY A 80 -7.92 6.30 -15.06
CA GLY A 80 -9.15 5.89 -15.74
C GLY A 80 -9.28 4.37 -15.89
N LEU A 81 -9.05 3.64 -14.79
CA LEU A 81 -9.09 2.18 -14.78
C LEU A 81 -10.53 1.66 -14.62
N ASP A 82 -11.41 1.91 -15.60
CA ASP A 82 -12.84 1.54 -15.50
C ASP A 82 -13.09 0.01 -15.40
N PHE A 83 -12.15 -0.80 -15.89
CA PHE A 83 -12.19 -2.27 -15.80
C PHE A 83 -11.64 -2.81 -14.46
N PHE A 84 -11.13 -1.92 -13.61
CA PHE A 84 -10.43 -2.28 -12.39
C PHE A 84 -11.35 -2.28 -11.18
N ASP A 85 -11.47 -3.43 -10.53
CA ASP A 85 -12.10 -3.55 -9.22
C ASP A 85 -11.24 -2.88 -8.12
N LYS A 86 -11.53 -1.60 -7.88
CA LYS A 86 -10.94 -0.79 -6.81
C LYS A 86 -11.12 -1.40 -5.43
N GLU A 87 -12.27 -2.02 -5.15
CA GLU A 87 -12.53 -2.58 -3.83
C GLU A 87 -11.69 -3.83 -3.57
N LYS A 88 -11.49 -4.66 -4.60
CA LYS A 88 -10.56 -5.79 -4.55
C LYS A 88 -9.12 -5.32 -4.29
N ALA A 89 -8.65 -4.31 -5.01
CA ALA A 89 -7.30 -3.78 -4.80
C ALA A 89 -7.11 -3.14 -3.43
N LYS A 90 -8.11 -2.40 -2.93
CA LYS A 90 -8.09 -1.88 -1.56
C LYS A 90 -8.04 -3.00 -0.53
N TYR A 91 -8.80 -4.06 -0.73
CA TYR A 91 -8.79 -5.21 0.17
C TYR A 91 -7.39 -5.86 0.20
N GLN A 92 -6.81 -6.15 -0.96
CA GLN A 92 -5.47 -6.72 -1.07
C GLN A 92 -4.40 -5.79 -0.48
N ALA A 93 -4.47 -4.48 -0.77
CA ALA A 93 -3.52 -3.52 -0.24
C ALA A 93 -3.59 -3.44 1.30
N ARG A 94 -4.81 -3.49 1.86
CA ARG A 94 -5.06 -3.55 3.31
C ARG A 94 -4.50 -4.82 3.95
N GLU A 95 -4.74 -5.97 3.32
CA GLU A 95 -4.20 -7.24 3.78
C GLU A 95 -2.67 -7.19 3.80
N GLN A 96 -2.04 -6.74 2.72
CA GLN A 96 -0.59 -6.61 2.62
C GLN A 96 0.01 -5.64 3.65
N VAL A 97 -0.62 -4.49 3.94
CA VAL A 97 -0.10 -3.59 4.99
C VAL A 97 -0.34 -4.13 6.40
N HIS A 98 -1.44 -4.85 6.63
CA HIS A 98 -1.67 -5.51 7.90
C HIS A 98 -0.64 -6.61 8.14
N ASP A 99 -0.40 -7.44 7.14
CA ASP A 99 0.59 -8.50 7.19
C ASP A 99 1.99 -7.92 7.33
N ALA A 100 2.33 -6.87 6.58
CA ALA A 100 3.63 -6.21 6.70
C ALA A 100 3.84 -5.61 8.08
N TYR A 101 2.79 -5.03 8.68
CA TYR A 101 2.85 -4.47 10.04
C TYR A 101 2.97 -5.56 11.10
N ASP A 102 2.20 -6.64 10.98
CA ASP A 102 2.26 -7.80 11.87
C ASP A 102 3.62 -8.52 11.77
N ASN A 103 4.20 -8.62 10.56
CA ASN A 103 5.51 -9.24 10.30
C ASN A 103 6.70 -8.34 10.67
N ASN A 104 6.57 -7.01 10.57
CA ASN A 104 7.55 -6.07 11.13
C ASN A 104 7.55 -6.08 12.68
N GLY A 105 6.63 -6.85 13.28
CA GLY A 105 6.83 -7.47 14.56
C GLY A 105 6.93 -6.49 15.71
N ASN A 106 5.84 -5.77 16.02
CA ASN A 106 5.66 -5.08 17.30
C ASN A 106 6.90 -4.27 17.78
N GLN A 107 7.75 -3.77 16.88
CA GLN A 107 8.90 -2.96 17.26
C GLN A 107 8.42 -1.55 17.55
N PHE A 108 7.84 -1.42 18.75
CA PHE A 108 7.73 -0.19 19.52
C PHE A 108 9.04 0.04 20.27
#